data_AF-A0A384D3X1-F1
#
_entry.id   AF-A0A384D3X1-F1
#
_cell.length_a   1.000
_cell.length_b   1.000
_cell.length_c   1.000
_cell.angle_alpha   90.00
_cell.angle_beta   90.00
_cell.angle_gamma   90.00
#
_symmetry.space_group_name_H-M   'P 1'
#
loop_
_entity.id
_entity.type
_entity.pdbx_description
1 polymer ?
#
loop_
_entity_poly.entity_id
_entity_poly.type
_entity_poly.pdbx_seq_one_letter_code
_entity_poly.pdbx_strand_id
1 'polypeptide(L)'
;MEAQEERLKTLQKPGSVISVQKMLLDCQDIENQLAIKSKALDELRQSYLTSESGTMPLLEDTASRIDGLFQKRSSVINQVNELKTSMHSVLQEWKVYDKLYEEVTMMTIRFWYCMEHSKPVVLSLEALRCQVQNLQSLQDEAENSEESWEKLQEVIGKLKDRCPSVAEIIKEKCQETHARWTQVNQDLADQLQKAQSLLQLWKAYNSAHTEAAARLAQQEAKYQQLENINMSGNNLAEILTPALQDVKELQRDVQKTKEDLLQNSTLLDRLPQLPEASAHVPLSKQLHSLQRASYLEKMLLMKANEFEFVLSQFKDFGDQLESLKGLIVHEEENLDKLNHQEKEANPDLFLNHVLAMTAQSPDVEHLNEVSLKLPLSDIAVKTLQNVNRRWIRATATALERCRSEGPIPTIPFQGS
;
A
#
# COMPACT_ATOMS: atom_id res chain seq x y z
N MET A 1 20.98 -77.88 -22.98
CA MET A 1 19.61 -77.43 -22.71
C MET A 1 19.49 -77.17 -21.21
N GLU A 2 19.81 -78.15 -20.37
CA GLU A 2 19.90 -77.98 -18.89
C GLU A 2 20.84 -76.84 -18.46
N ALA A 3 22.04 -76.74 -19.05
CA ALA A 3 22.96 -75.63 -18.76
C ALA A 3 22.40 -74.23 -19.13
N GLN A 4 21.49 -74.15 -20.12
CA GLN A 4 20.82 -72.89 -20.49
C GLN A 4 19.68 -72.57 -19.52
N GLU A 5 18.95 -73.59 -19.08
CA GLU A 5 17.89 -73.49 -18.06
C GLU A 5 18.45 -73.00 -16.70
N GLU A 6 19.57 -73.57 -16.24
CA GLU A 6 20.23 -73.11 -15.01
C GLU A 6 20.77 -71.67 -15.15
N ARG A 7 21.35 -71.31 -16.30
CA ARG A 7 21.79 -69.93 -16.57
C ARG A 7 20.61 -68.96 -16.51
N LEU A 8 19.45 -69.29 -17.06
CA LEU A 8 18.24 -68.45 -17.02
C LEU A 8 17.72 -68.22 -15.59
N LYS A 9 17.74 -69.23 -14.73
CA LYS A 9 17.35 -69.09 -13.31
C LYS A 9 18.19 -68.05 -12.58
N THR A 10 19.48 -67.95 -12.89
CA THR A 10 20.38 -66.96 -12.27
C THR A 10 20.18 -65.52 -12.75
N LEU A 11 19.54 -65.32 -13.91
CA LEU A 11 19.38 -64.00 -14.54
C LEU A 11 18.07 -63.27 -14.18
N GLN A 12 17.21 -63.86 -13.36
CA GLN A 12 15.86 -63.32 -13.11
C GLN A 12 15.80 -62.00 -12.32
N LYS A 13 16.86 -61.62 -11.61
CA LYS A 13 16.87 -60.42 -10.74
C LYS A 13 18.06 -59.51 -11.08
N PRO A 14 17.84 -58.43 -11.85
CA PRO A 14 18.89 -57.49 -12.20
C PRO A 14 19.33 -56.67 -10.99
N GLY A 15 20.65 -56.54 -10.81
CA GLY A 15 21.23 -55.69 -9.77
C GLY A 15 21.35 -54.21 -10.17
N SER A 16 21.31 -53.90 -11.47
CA SER A 16 21.45 -52.55 -12.04
C SER A 16 20.93 -52.48 -13.48
N VAL A 17 20.79 -51.27 -14.03
CA VAL A 17 20.41 -51.04 -15.44
C VAL A 17 21.44 -51.60 -16.41
N ILE A 18 22.73 -51.48 -16.05
CA ILE A 18 23.83 -52.09 -16.80
C ILE A 18 23.67 -53.62 -16.79
N SER A 19 23.23 -54.20 -15.67
CA SER A 19 22.90 -55.62 -15.58
C SER A 19 21.72 -56.00 -16.48
N VAL A 20 20.68 -55.16 -16.61
CA VAL A 20 19.54 -55.40 -17.52
C VAL A 20 20.02 -55.43 -18.98
N GLN A 21 20.86 -54.48 -19.39
CA GLN A 21 21.44 -54.47 -20.74
C GLN A 21 22.32 -55.70 -21.01
N LYS A 22 23.13 -56.10 -20.03
CA LYS A 22 23.93 -57.33 -20.11
C LYS A 22 23.06 -58.58 -20.22
N MET A 23 21.98 -58.66 -19.44
CA MET A 23 21.03 -59.78 -19.50
C MET A 23 20.33 -59.86 -20.86
N LEU A 24 20.03 -58.75 -21.52
CA LEU A 24 19.50 -58.73 -22.88
C LEU A 24 20.51 -59.30 -23.90
N LEU A 25 21.80 -58.97 -23.76
CA LEU A 25 22.87 -59.57 -24.57
C LEU A 25 23.03 -61.07 -24.28
N ASP A 26 22.94 -61.48 -23.01
CA ASP A 26 22.96 -62.89 -22.60
C ASP A 26 21.76 -63.66 -23.20
N CYS A 27 20.57 -63.06 -23.25
CA CYS A 27 19.40 -63.64 -23.91
C CYS A 27 19.67 -63.83 -25.41
N GLN A 28 20.27 -62.83 -26.07
CA GLN A 28 20.61 -62.92 -27.50
C GLN A 28 21.63 -64.03 -27.79
N ASP A 29 22.64 -64.22 -26.92
CA ASP A 29 23.59 -65.33 -27.00
C ASP A 29 22.88 -66.68 -26.85
N ILE A 30 21.98 -66.81 -25.86
CA ILE A 30 21.19 -68.03 -25.65
C ILE A 30 20.29 -68.34 -26.85
N GLU A 31 19.64 -67.33 -27.45
CA GLU A 31 18.84 -67.47 -28.68
C GLU A 31 19.69 -68.02 -29.84
N ASN A 32 20.88 -67.45 -30.05
CA ASN A 32 21.80 -67.90 -31.11
C ASN A 32 22.23 -69.36 -30.88
N GLN A 33 22.56 -69.73 -29.64
CA GLN A 33 22.91 -71.11 -29.27
C GLN A 33 21.72 -72.07 -29.42
N LEU A 34 20.50 -71.62 -29.09
CA LEU A 34 19.28 -72.39 -29.29
C LEU A 34 18.98 -72.60 -30.77
N ALA A 35 19.25 -71.63 -31.64
CA ALA A 35 19.06 -71.79 -33.09
C ALA A 35 19.97 -72.90 -33.65
N ILE A 36 21.24 -72.92 -33.25
CA ILE A 36 22.20 -73.98 -33.64
C ILE A 36 21.73 -75.35 -33.13
N LYS A 37 21.34 -75.43 -31.85
CA LYS A 37 20.87 -76.69 -31.24
C LYS A 37 19.53 -77.15 -31.80
N SER A 38 18.65 -76.24 -32.19
CA SER A 38 17.39 -76.55 -32.85
C SER A 38 17.65 -77.21 -34.20
N LYS A 39 18.55 -76.64 -35.00
CA LYS A 39 18.95 -77.24 -36.27
C LYS A 39 19.53 -78.64 -36.09
N ALA A 40 20.41 -78.85 -35.12
CA ALA A 40 20.97 -80.17 -34.81
C ALA A 40 19.91 -81.17 -34.31
N LEU A 41 18.91 -80.71 -33.55
CA LEU A 41 17.79 -81.53 -33.06
C LEU A 41 16.82 -81.91 -34.20
N ASP A 42 16.57 -80.98 -35.12
CA ASP A 42 15.77 -81.23 -36.32
C ASP A 42 16.47 -82.23 -37.26
N GLU A 43 17.79 -82.09 -37.45
CA GLU A 43 18.63 -83.06 -38.16
C GLU A 43 18.60 -84.45 -37.50
N LEU A 44 18.68 -84.51 -36.16
CA LEU A 44 18.56 -85.75 -35.41
C LEU A 44 17.19 -86.43 -35.63
N ARG A 45 16.10 -85.66 -35.58
CA ARG A 45 14.74 -86.18 -35.84
C ARG A 45 14.59 -86.70 -37.27
N GLN A 46 15.12 -85.99 -38.26
CA GLN A 46 15.10 -86.43 -39.66
C GLN A 46 15.91 -87.71 -39.85
N SER A 47 17.10 -87.81 -39.25
CA SER A 47 17.94 -89.01 -39.34
C SER A 47 17.27 -90.25 -38.74
N TYR A 48 16.55 -90.08 -37.62
CA TYR A 48 15.76 -91.11 -36.98
C TYR A 48 14.59 -91.57 -37.87
N LEU A 49 13.81 -90.64 -38.43
CA LEU A 49 12.70 -90.94 -39.36
C LEU A 49 13.17 -91.66 -40.62
N THR A 50 14.39 -91.37 -41.12
CA THR A 50 14.97 -92.09 -42.27
C THR A 50 15.49 -93.49 -41.94
N SER A 51 15.83 -93.77 -40.67
CA SER A 51 16.28 -95.10 -40.20
C SER A 51 15.15 -96.08 -39.89
N GLU A 52 13.92 -95.59 -39.65
CA GLU A 52 12.72 -96.40 -39.33
C GLU A 52 12.23 -97.32 -40.48
N SER A 53 12.90 -97.37 -41.64
CA SER A 53 12.56 -98.31 -42.72
C SER A 53 13.05 -99.76 -42.50
N GLY A 54 13.78 -100.03 -41.40
CA GLY A 54 14.26 -101.37 -41.02
C GLY A 54 13.75 -101.83 -39.64
N THR A 55 13.13 -103.01 -39.62
CA THR A 55 12.53 -103.69 -38.45
C THR A 55 13.47 -103.84 -37.24
N MET A 56 13.16 -103.19 -36.10
CA MET A 56 13.62 -103.60 -34.75
C MET A 56 12.80 -102.92 -33.61
N PRO A 57 12.44 -103.60 -32.48
CA PRO A 57 11.49 -103.12 -31.47
C PRO A 57 12.12 -102.39 -30.26
N LEU A 58 13.22 -101.65 -30.45
CA LEU A 58 13.91 -100.92 -29.36
C LEU A 58 13.69 -99.38 -29.39
N LEU A 59 12.68 -98.93 -30.14
CA LEU A 59 12.63 -97.58 -30.72
C LEU A 59 11.87 -96.52 -29.89
N GLU A 60 10.94 -96.94 -29.03
CA GLU A 60 9.99 -96.05 -28.33
C GLU A 60 10.66 -95.19 -27.23
N ASP A 61 11.73 -95.70 -26.61
CA ASP A 61 12.56 -94.95 -25.64
C ASP A 61 13.38 -93.83 -26.30
N THR A 62 13.82 -94.03 -27.54
CA THR A 62 14.55 -93.01 -28.31
C THR A 62 13.64 -91.90 -28.84
N ALA A 63 12.45 -92.23 -29.36
CA ALA A 63 11.47 -91.26 -29.80
C ALA A 63 11.01 -90.36 -28.65
N SER A 64 10.70 -90.96 -27.49
CA SER A 64 10.31 -90.22 -26.28
C SER A 64 11.42 -89.32 -25.73
N ARG A 65 12.70 -89.73 -25.81
CA ARG A 65 13.84 -88.86 -25.48
C ARG A 65 13.99 -87.67 -26.44
N ILE A 66 13.77 -87.88 -27.75
CA ILE A 66 13.81 -86.79 -28.75
C ILE A 66 12.66 -85.80 -28.48
N ASP A 67 11.45 -86.27 -28.23
CA ASP A 67 10.31 -85.41 -27.89
C ASP A 67 10.51 -84.66 -26.56
N GLY A 68 11.13 -85.31 -25.56
CA GLY A 68 11.54 -84.65 -24.31
C GLY A 68 12.56 -83.53 -24.53
N LEU A 69 13.47 -83.67 -25.51
CA LEU A 69 14.37 -82.59 -25.92
C LEU A 69 13.63 -81.45 -26.63
N PHE A 70 12.63 -81.74 -27.47
CA PHE A 70 11.77 -80.70 -28.07
C PHE A 70 10.95 -79.96 -27.02
N GLN A 71 10.43 -80.63 -25.99
CA GLN A 71 9.74 -79.96 -24.87
C GLN A 71 10.70 -79.06 -24.08
N LYS A 72 11.90 -79.55 -23.73
CA LYS A 72 12.93 -78.69 -23.11
C LYS A 72 13.30 -77.51 -24.01
N ARG A 73 13.35 -77.69 -25.33
CA ARG A 73 13.63 -76.61 -26.29
C ARG A 73 12.60 -75.50 -26.15
N SER A 74 11.33 -75.87 -26.21
CA SER A 74 10.20 -74.95 -26.14
C SER A 74 10.13 -74.26 -24.78
N SER A 75 10.41 -74.99 -23.69
CA SER A 75 10.55 -74.42 -22.34
C SER A 75 11.61 -73.32 -22.28
N VAL A 76 12.83 -73.60 -22.76
CA VAL A 76 13.93 -72.63 -22.75
C VAL A 76 13.62 -71.43 -23.65
N ILE A 77 13.05 -71.64 -24.86
CA ILE A 77 12.64 -70.55 -25.76
C ILE A 77 11.61 -69.64 -25.08
N ASN A 78 10.60 -70.21 -24.43
CA ASN A 78 9.57 -69.44 -23.75
C ASN A 78 10.16 -68.63 -22.58
N GLN A 79 11.01 -69.24 -21.75
CA GLN A 79 11.69 -68.55 -20.65
C GLN A 79 12.58 -67.40 -21.14
N VAL A 80 13.31 -67.59 -22.25
CA VAL A 80 14.14 -66.53 -22.85
C VAL A 80 13.27 -65.38 -23.35
N ASN A 81 12.16 -65.68 -24.03
CA ASN A 81 11.24 -64.67 -24.52
C ASN A 81 10.60 -63.87 -23.37
N GLU A 82 10.12 -64.55 -22.32
CA GLU A 82 9.56 -63.91 -21.12
C GLU A 82 10.59 -63.01 -20.42
N LEU A 83 11.81 -63.50 -20.24
CA LEU A 83 12.90 -62.73 -19.64
C LEU A 83 13.24 -61.50 -20.50
N LYS A 84 13.35 -61.67 -21.82
CA LYS A 84 13.63 -60.57 -22.76
C LYS A 84 12.55 -59.50 -22.75
N THR A 85 11.28 -59.89 -22.78
CA THR A 85 10.15 -58.95 -22.68
C THR A 85 10.14 -58.23 -21.34
N SER A 86 10.39 -58.94 -20.25
CA SER A 86 10.52 -58.34 -18.91
C SER A 86 11.65 -57.32 -18.85
N MET A 87 12.85 -57.69 -19.32
CA MET A 87 14.04 -56.83 -19.33
C MET A 87 13.86 -55.60 -20.23
N HIS A 88 13.25 -55.75 -21.40
CA HIS A 88 12.90 -54.60 -22.25
C HIS A 88 11.92 -53.66 -21.57
N SER A 89 10.90 -54.18 -20.89
CA SER A 89 9.94 -53.36 -20.16
C SER A 89 10.61 -52.60 -19.01
N VAL A 90 11.49 -53.25 -18.23
CA VAL A 90 12.30 -52.56 -17.19
C VAL A 90 13.14 -51.43 -17.79
N LEU A 91 13.75 -51.67 -18.94
CA LEU A 91 14.59 -50.67 -19.60
C LEU A 91 13.77 -49.48 -20.14
N GLN A 92 12.51 -49.68 -20.53
CA GLN A 92 11.61 -48.60 -20.90
C GLN A 92 11.16 -47.79 -19.67
N GLU A 93 10.74 -48.46 -18.60
CA GLU A 93 10.39 -47.79 -17.33
C GLU A 93 11.57 -46.97 -16.80
N TRP A 94 12.80 -47.50 -16.88
CA TRP A 94 14.00 -46.76 -16.50
C TRP A 94 14.20 -45.48 -17.33
N LYS A 95 13.99 -45.52 -18.65
CA LYS A 95 14.10 -44.33 -19.52
C LYS A 95 13.05 -43.27 -19.18
N VAL A 96 11.83 -43.70 -18.86
CA VAL A 96 10.77 -42.78 -18.43
C VAL A 96 11.14 -42.16 -17.08
N TYR A 97 11.63 -42.96 -16.13
CA TYR A 97 12.16 -42.49 -14.86
C TYR A 97 13.25 -41.43 -15.05
N ASP A 98 14.27 -41.71 -15.86
CA ASP A 98 15.42 -40.82 -16.06
C ASP A 98 14.97 -39.46 -16.60
N LYS A 99 14.08 -39.47 -17.60
CA LYS A 99 13.48 -38.25 -18.16
C LYS A 99 12.66 -37.46 -17.14
N LEU A 100 11.75 -38.12 -16.42
CA LEU A 100 10.93 -37.46 -15.40
C LEU A 100 11.78 -36.91 -14.26
N TYR A 101 12.81 -37.66 -13.86
CA TYR A 101 13.75 -37.24 -12.81
C TYR A 101 14.52 -35.99 -13.21
N GLU A 102 15.02 -35.92 -14.45
CA GLU A 102 15.67 -34.73 -14.99
C GLU A 102 14.71 -33.53 -15.04
N GLU A 103 13.48 -33.74 -15.49
CA GLU A 103 12.44 -32.71 -15.57
C GLU A 103 12.13 -32.09 -14.20
N VAL A 104 11.81 -32.92 -13.20
CA VAL A 104 11.48 -32.41 -11.85
C VAL A 104 12.68 -31.75 -11.18
N THR A 105 13.90 -32.25 -11.43
CA THR A 105 15.14 -31.65 -10.91
C THR A 105 15.37 -30.27 -11.52
N MET A 106 15.25 -30.16 -12.85
CA MET A 106 15.43 -28.90 -13.59
C MET A 106 14.42 -27.85 -13.18
N MET A 107 13.16 -28.27 -13.03
CA MET A 107 12.09 -27.39 -12.60
C MET A 107 12.28 -26.90 -11.16
N THR A 108 12.72 -27.77 -10.24
CA THR A 108 13.08 -27.38 -8.86
C THR A 108 14.17 -26.31 -8.84
N ILE A 109 15.23 -26.48 -9.65
CA ILE A 109 16.31 -25.50 -9.79
C ILE A 109 15.78 -24.18 -10.37
N ARG A 110 14.91 -24.24 -11.38
CA ARG A 110 14.34 -23.06 -12.01
C ARG A 110 13.45 -22.28 -11.05
N PHE A 111 12.59 -22.95 -10.29
CA PHE A 111 11.76 -22.29 -9.27
C PHE A 111 12.60 -21.56 -8.24
N TRP A 112 13.64 -22.22 -7.71
CA TRP A 112 14.57 -21.59 -6.78
C TRP A 112 15.26 -20.36 -7.40
N TYR A 113 15.79 -20.49 -8.61
CA TYR A 113 16.45 -19.40 -9.32
C TYR A 113 15.50 -18.22 -9.57
N CYS A 114 14.32 -18.48 -10.14
CA CYS A 114 13.34 -17.43 -10.45
C CYS A 114 12.82 -16.75 -9.17
N MET A 115 12.62 -17.50 -8.09
CA MET A 115 12.25 -16.94 -6.78
C MET A 115 13.33 -15.97 -6.28
N GLU A 116 14.61 -16.37 -6.29
CA GLU A 116 15.71 -15.50 -5.86
C GLU A 116 15.83 -14.23 -6.71
N HIS A 117 15.64 -14.35 -8.03
CA HIS A 117 15.70 -13.22 -8.96
C HIS A 117 14.42 -12.37 -9.01
N SER A 118 13.34 -12.79 -8.37
CA SER A 118 12.12 -11.99 -8.25
C SER A 118 12.24 -10.87 -7.20
N LYS A 119 13.24 -10.94 -6.31
CA LYS A 119 13.43 -9.99 -5.22
C LYS A 119 13.74 -8.60 -5.80
N PRO A 120 12.95 -7.56 -5.47
CA PRO A 120 13.11 -6.24 -6.06
C PRO A 120 14.38 -5.56 -5.52
N VAL A 121 15.17 -5.00 -6.43
CA VAL A 121 16.36 -4.19 -6.10
C VAL A 121 15.95 -2.87 -5.42
N VAL A 122 14.78 -2.33 -5.80
CA VAL A 122 14.21 -1.11 -5.26
C VAL A 122 12.79 -1.40 -4.77
N LEU A 123 12.50 -1.06 -3.52
CA LEU A 123 11.16 -1.20 -2.95
C LEU A 123 10.28 -0.04 -3.40
N SER A 124 9.53 -0.28 -4.47
CA SER A 124 8.49 0.62 -4.99
C SER A 124 7.18 -0.15 -5.16
N LEU A 125 6.06 0.57 -5.25
CA LEU A 125 4.75 -0.05 -5.48
C LEU A 125 4.75 -0.91 -6.75
N GLU A 126 5.34 -0.42 -7.83
CA GLU A 126 5.38 -1.13 -9.10
C GLU A 126 6.29 -2.36 -9.03
N ALA A 127 7.47 -2.22 -8.43
CA ALA A 127 8.40 -3.34 -8.25
C ALA A 127 7.78 -4.47 -7.41
N LEU A 128 7.02 -4.14 -6.35
CA LEU A 128 6.30 -5.11 -5.54
C LEU A 128 5.13 -5.76 -6.31
N ARG A 129 4.43 -5.01 -7.18
CA ARG A 129 3.40 -5.60 -8.05
C ARG A 129 4.02 -6.61 -9.01
N CYS A 130 5.11 -6.26 -9.67
CA CYS A 130 5.84 -7.17 -10.55
C CYS A 130 6.35 -8.41 -9.79
N GLN A 131 6.92 -8.23 -8.58
CA GLN A 131 7.37 -9.34 -7.75
C GLN A 131 6.21 -10.29 -7.42
N VAL A 132 5.09 -9.77 -6.92
CA VAL A 132 3.91 -10.60 -6.59
C VAL A 132 3.39 -11.33 -7.81
N GLN A 133 3.30 -10.68 -8.97
CA GLN A 133 2.85 -11.30 -10.21
C GLN A 133 3.77 -12.45 -10.64
N ASN A 134 5.09 -12.24 -10.58
CA ASN A 134 6.07 -13.27 -10.92
C ASN A 134 5.99 -14.46 -9.94
N LEU A 135 5.96 -14.19 -8.64
CA LEU A 135 5.86 -15.23 -7.61
C LEU A 135 4.54 -16.02 -7.71
N GLN A 136 3.43 -15.36 -8.03
CA GLN A 136 2.14 -16.03 -8.26
C GLN A 136 2.22 -16.97 -9.46
N SER A 137 2.77 -16.50 -10.59
CA SER A 137 2.92 -17.36 -11.77
C SER A 137 3.82 -18.58 -11.51
N LEU A 138 4.86 -18.44 -10.68
CA LEU A 138 5.70 -19.56 -10.27
C LEU A 138 4.95 -20.53 -9.35
N GLN A 139 4.09 -20.03 -8.46
CA GLN A 139 3.26 -20.86 -7.58
C GLN A 139 2.26 -21.68 -8.41
N ASP A 140 1.55 -21.03 -9.33
CA ASP A 140 0.61 -21.70 -10.23
C ASP A 140 1.32 -22.78 -11.07
N GLU A 141 2.54 -22.50 -11.55
CA GLU A 141 3.34 -23.48 -12.28
C GLU A 141 3.81 -24.64 -11.38
N ALA A 142 4.17 -24.37 -10.12
CA ALA A 142 4.55 -25.39 -9.16
C ALA A 142 3.38 -26.35 -8.83
N GLU A 143 2.17 -25.83 -8.67
CA GLU A 143 0.95 -26.62 -8.49
C GLU A 143 0.67 -27.53 -9.70
N ASN A 144 0.79 -26.99 -10.91
CA ASN A 144 0.62 -27.78 -12.14
C ASN A 144 1.66 -28.88 -12.31
N SER A 145 2.78 -28.79 -11.60
CA SER A 145 3.89 -29.73 -11.70
C SER A 145 3.82 -30.93 -10.76
N GLU A 146 2.86 -30.94 -9.83
CA GLU A 146 2.63 -32.04 -8.90
C GLU A 146 2.29 -33.34 -9.65
N GLU A 147 1.61 -33.24 -10.80
CA GLU A 147 1.33 -34.40 -11.67
C GLU A 147 2.62 -35.09 -12.16
N SER A 148 3.69 -34.34 -12.45
CA SER A 148 4.98 -34.92 -12.86
C SER A 148 5.64 -35.70 -11.71
N TRP A 149 5.42 -35.28 -10.46
CA TRP A 149 5.87 -36.03 -9.28
C TRP A 149 5.07 -37.31 -9.06
N GLU A 150 3.75 -37.28 -9.25
CA GLU A 150 2.91 -38.47 -9.16
C GLU A 150 3.33 -39.53 -10.20
N LYS A 151 3.55 -39.11 -11.44
CA LYS A 151 4.07 -39.97 -12.53
C LYS A 151 5.43 -40.58 -12.18
N LEU A 152 6.33 -39.79 -11.59
CA LEU A 152 7.64 -40.27 -11.16
C LEU A 152 7.50 -41.37 -10.09
N GLN A 153 6.63 -41.18 -9.10
CA GLN A 153 6.38 -42.19 -8.06
C GLN A 153 5.77 -43.48 -8.64
N GLU A 154 4.86 -43.37 -9.61
CA GLU A 154 4.28 -44.53 -10.29
C GLU A 154 5.34 -45.39 -10.97
N VAL A 155 6.26 -44.76 -11.72
CA VAL A 155 7.36 -45.47 -12.42
C VAL A 155 8.32 -46.12 -11.41
N ILE A 156 8.62 -45.45 -10.30
CA ILE A 156 9.43 -46.03 -9.21
C ILE A 156 8.75 -47.27 -8.64
N GLY A 157 7.42 -47.26 -8.46
CA GLY A 157 6.63 -48.42 -8.06
C GLY A 157 6.78 -49.59 -9.03
N LYS A 158 6.61 -49.34 -10.34
CA LYS A 158 6.77 -50.36 -11.38
C LYS A 158 8.19 -50.95 -11.42
N LEU A 159 9.21 -50.12 -11.20
CA LEU A 159 10.60 -50.57 -11.12
C LEU A 159 10.88 -51.39 -9.86
N LYS A 160 10.24 -51.07 -8.73
CA LYS A 160 10.36 -51.82 -7.48
C LYS A 160 9.88 -53.26 -7.61
N ASP A 161 8.78 -53.48 -8.31
CA ASP A 161 8.21 -54.82 -8.52
C ASP A 161 9.11 -55.71 -9.38
N ARG A 162 9.90 -55.10 -10.29
CA ARG A 162 10.72 -55.83 -11.28
C ARG A 162 12.21 -55.86 -10.94
N CYS A 163 12.73 -54.86 -10.23
CA CYS A 163 14.15 -54.67 -9.90
C CYS A 163 14.33 -54.02 -8.50
N PRO A 164 14.11 -54.79 -7.41
CA PRO A 164 14.03 -54.22 -6.05
C PRO A 164 15.29 -53.46 -5.61
N SER A 165 16.48 -53.99 -5.90
CA SER A 165 17.76 -53.39 -5.49
C SER A 165 18.04 -52.05 -6.16
N VAL A 166 17.58 -51.87 -7.41
CA VAL A 166 17.73 -50.61 -8.15
C VAL A 166 16.72 -49.59 -7.65
N ALA A 167 15.50 -50.04 -7.36
CA ALA A 167 14.43 -49.18 -6.89
C ALA A 167 14.71 -48.57 -5.51
N GLU A 168 15.44 -49.24 -4.62
CA GLU A 168 15.83 -48.66 -3.33
C GLU A 168 16.77 -47.45 -3.49
N ILE A 169 17.78 -47.55 -4.35
CA ILE A 169 18.72 -46.44 -4.64
C ILE A 169 17.98 -45.27 -5.31
N ILE A 170 17.12 -45.58 -6.28
CA ILE A 170 16.26 -44.57 -6.92
C ILE A 170 15.40 -43.86 -5.87
N LYS A 171 14.76 -44.64 -5.00
CA LYS A 171 13.82 -44.11 -4.02
C LYS A 171 14.51 -43.12 -3.07
N GLU A 172 15.71 -43.45 -2.57
CA GLU A 172 16.50 -42.55 -1.73
C GLU A 172 16.80 -41.23 -2.47
N LYS A 173 17.30 -41.32 -3.70
CA LYS A 173 17.61 -40.15 -4.54
C LYS A 173 16.36 -39.28 -4.80
N CYS A 174 15.23 -39.90 -5.09
CA CYS A 174 13.96 -39.20 -5.33
C CYS A 174 13.39 -38.57 -4.06
N GLN A 175 13.59 -39.19 -2.89
CA GLN A 175 13.18 -38.60 -1.61
C GLN A 175 13.96 -37.31 -1.32
N GLU A 176 15.27 -37.29 -1.60
CA GLU A 176 16.08 -36.08 -1.45
C GLU A 176 15.59 -34.95 -2.38
N THR A 177 15.39 -35.26 -3.67
CA THR A 177 14.92 -34.26 -4.64
C THR A 177 13.51 -33.78 -4.32
N HIS A 178 12.62 -34.67 -3.88
CA HIS A 178 11.27 -34.30 -3.44
C HIS A 178 11.32 -33.39 -2.22
N ALA A 179 12.17 -33.68 -1.22
CA ALA A 179 12.34 -32.81 -0.06
C ALA A 179 12.82 -31.41 -0.47
N ARG A 180 13.74 -31.30 -1.43
CA ARG A 180 14.17 -30.01 -2.00
C ARG A 180 13.04 -29.28 -2.71
N TRP A 181 12.23 -29.98 -3.51
CA TRP A 181 11.06 -29.39 -4.17
C TRP A 181 10.02 -28.88 -3.17
N THR A 182 9.70 -29.67 -2.15
CA THR A 182 8.78 -29.25 -1.08
C THR A 182 9.31 -28.01 -0.34
N GLN A 183 10.62 -27.96 -0.06
CA GLN A 183 11.24 -26.78 0.55
C GLN A 183 11.12 -25.55 -0.34
N VAL A 184 11.44 -25.67 -1.63
CA VAL A 184 11.33 -24.56 -2.59
C VAL A 184 9.90 -24.06 -2.71
N ASN A 185 8.90 -24.95 -2.70
CA ASN A 185 7.49 -24.56 -2.73
C ASN A 185 7.05 -23.84 -1.45
N GLN A 186 7.53 -24.29 -0.29
CA GLN A 186 7.26 -23.60 0.97
C GLN A 186 7.90 -22.22 0.99
N ASP A 187 9.17 -22.12 0.58
CA ASP A 187 9.89 -20.85 0.49
C ASP A 187 9.18 -19.89 -0.48
N LEU A 188 8.70 -20.41 -1.62
CA LEU A 188 7.95 -19.65 -2.62
C LEU A 188 6.65 -19.09 -2.03
N ALA A 189 5.88 -19.92 -1.32
CA ALA A 189 4.65 -19.50 -0.64
C ALA A 189 4.93 -18.42 0.42
N ASP A 190 5.97 -18.60 1.23
CA ASP A 190 6.37 -17.64 2.27
C ASP A 190 6.83 -16.30 1.65
N GLN A 191 7.63 -16.34 0.59
CA GLN A 191 8.06 -15.14 -0.14
C GLN A 191 6.89 -14.42 -0.80
N LEU A 192 5.94 -15.16 -1.39
CA LEU A 192 4.73 -14.59 -1.97
C LEU A 192 3.89 -13.89 -0.91
N GLN A 193 3.63 -14.55 0.23
CA GLN A 193 2.88 -13.95 1.35
C GLN A 193 3.59 -12.69 1.87
N LYS A 194 4.91 -12.73 2.00
CA LYS A 194 5.71 -11.56 2.41
C LYS A 194 5.60 -10.43 1.39
N ALA A 195 5.75 -10.71 0.10
CA ALA A 195 5.63 -9.71 -0.96
C ALA A 195 4.21 -9.09 -1.02
N GLN A 196 3.17 -9.92 -0.84
CA GLN A 196 1.78 -9.46 -0.76
C GLN A 196 1.53 -8.54 0.43
N SER A 197 2.01 -8.90 1.63
CA SER A 197 1.85 -8.05 2.83
C SER A 197 2.55 -6.70 2.68
N LEU A 198 3.77 -6.70 2.12
CA LEU A 198 4.49 -5.47 1.79
C LEU A 198 3.74 -4.62 0.75
N LEU A 199 3.19 -5.26 -0.29
CA LEU A 199 2.40 -4.57 -1.30
C LEU A 199 1.15 -3.91 -0.69
N GLN A 200 0.47 -4.57 0.26
CA GLN A 200 -0.69 -3.97 0.94
C GLN A 200 -0.29 -2.77 1.80
N LEU A 201 0.82 -2.86 2.54
CA LEU A 201 1.33 -1.75 3.34
C LEU A 201 1.68 -0.54 2.46
N TRP A 202 2.32 -0.76 1.31
CA TRP A 202 2.62 0.28 0.34
C TRP A 202 1.37 0.91 -0.29
N LYS A 203 0.36 0.10 -0.61
CA LYS A 203 -0.94 0.60 -1.11
C LYS A 203 -1.61 1.49 -0.06
N ALA A 204 -1.66 1.04 1.19
CA ALA A 204 -2.22 1.79 2.29
C ALA A 204 -1.51 3.14 2.46
N TYR A 205 -0.18 3.13 2.55
CA TYR A 205 0.62 4.36 2.64
C TYR A 205 0.36 5.31 1.47
N ASN A 206 0.46 4.84 0.22
CA ASN A 206 0.26 5.69 -0.95
C ASN A 206 -1.15 6.28 -1.00
N SER A 207 -2.17 5.50 -0.65
CA SER A 207 -3.55 5.99 -0.60
C SER A 207 -3.73 7.08 0.46
N ALA A 208 -3.29 6.84 1.69
CA ALA A 208 -3.42 7.77 2.80
C ALA A 208 -2.60 9.06 2.57
N HIS A 209 -1.39 8.94 2.01
CA HIS A 209 -0.59 10.11 1.64
C HIS A 209 -1.25 10.91 0.51
N THR A 210 -1.80 10.24 -0.51
CA THR A 210 -2.47 10.93 -1.64
C THR A 210 -3.71 11.69 -1.16
N GLU A 211 -4.51 11.07 -0.29
CA GLU A 211 -5.69 11.70 0.30
C GLU A 211 -5.30 12.90 1.17
N ALA A 212 -4.31 12.76 2.05
CA ALA A 212 -3.84 13.86 2.89
C ALA A 212 -3.25 15.01 2.05
N ALA A 213 -2.51 14.70 0.98
CA ALA A 213 -1.98 15.71 0.07
C ALA A 213 -3.09 16.44 -0.71
N ALA A 214 -4.16 15.75 -1.10
CA ALA A 214 -5.32 16.35 -1.75
C ALA A 214 -6.08 17.29 -0.79
N ARG A 215 -6.30 16.85 0.46
CA ARG A 215 -6.87 17.70 1.52
C ARG A 215 -6.02 18.95 1.75
N LEU A 216 -4.71 18.80 1.83
CA LEU A 216 -3.78 19.92 2.00
C LEU A 216 -3.86 20.91 0.83
N ALA A 217 -3.92 20.43 -0.41
CA ALA A 217 -4.09 21.29 -1.58
C ALA A 217 -5.42 22.07 -1.56
N GLN A 218 -6.51 21.43 -1.10
CA GLN A 218 -7.79 22.10 -0.91
C GLN A 218 -7.72 23.18 0.19
N GLN A 219 -7.01 22.89 1.29
CA GLN A 219 -6.82 23.84 2.39
C GLN A 219 -5.99 25.05 1.95
N GLU A 220 -4.93 24.85 1.15
CA GLU A 220 -4.16 25.93 0.54
C GLU A 220 -5.04 26.80 -0.38
N ALA A 221 -5.91 26.19 -1.19
CA ALA A 221 -6.84 26.92 -2.05
C ALA A 221 -7.86 27.75 -1.24
N LYS A 222 -8.39 27.21 -0.13
CA LYS A 222 -9.24 27.95 0.80
C LYS A 222 -8.50 29.12 1.44
N TYR A 223 -7.24 28.92 1.86
CA TYR A 223 -6.42 30.00 2.39
C TYR A 223 -6.21 31.11 1.37
N GLN A 224 -5.96 30.78 0.10
CA GLN A 224 -5.84 31.79 -0.96
C GLN A 224 -7.12 32.63 -1.11
N GLN A 225 -8.31 32.08 -0.88
CA GLN A 225 -9.55 32.87 -0.88
C GLN A 225 -9.61 33.85 0.30
N LEU A 226 -9.20 33.39 1.49
CA LEU A 226 -9.17 34.22 2.71
C LEU A 226 -8.08 35.30 2.66
N GLU A 227 -6.95 35.01 2.01
CA GLU A 227 -5.86 35.95 1.79
C GLU A 227 -6.30 37.13 0.90
N ASN A 228 -7.18 36.86 -0.07
CA ASN A 228 -7.67 37.84 -1.05
C ASN A 228 -8.87 38.69 -0.56
N ILE A 229 -9.27 38.57 0.71
CA ILE A 229 -10.34 39.41 1.26
C ILE A 229 -9.94 40.88 1.20
N ASN A 230 -10.80 41.72 0.59
CA ASN A 230 -10.54 43.14 0.44
C ASN A 230 -10.63 43.87 1.79
N MET A 231 -9.50 44.43 2.25
CA MET A 231 -9.39 45.15 3.53
C MET A 231 -9.85 46.62 3.47
N SER A 232 -10.42 47.09 2.36
CA SER A 232 -10.81 48.50 2.14
C SER A 232 -12.31 48.74 1.93
N GLY A 233 -13.14 47.69 1.95
CA GLY A 233 -14.56 47.79 1.66
C GLY A 233 -15.41 48.29 2.84
N ASN A 234 -16.51 48.99 2.53
CA ASN A 234 -17.56 49.29 3.53
C ASN A 234 -18.12 47.97 4.07
N ASN A 235 -18.43 47.93 5.37
CA ASN A 235 -18.88 46.73 6.12
C ASN A 235 -17.78 45.67 6.36
N LEU A 236 -16.51 46.07 6.37
CA LEU A 236 -15.39 45.16 6.63
C LEU A 236 -15.56 44.32 7.92
N ALA A 237 -16.07 44.90 9.01
CA ALA A 237 -16.32 44.16 10.26
C ALA A 237 -17.28 42.96 10.08
N GLU A 238 -18.32 43.12 9.27
CA GLU A 238 -19.31 42.07 8.99
C GLU A 238 -18.72 40.96 8.10
N ILE A 239 -17.75 41.29 7.24
CA ILE A 239 -17.03 40.33 6.38
C ILE A 239 -15.95 39.59 7.16
N LEU A 240 -15.19 40.31 8.00
CA LEU A 240 -14.07 39.74 8.76
C LEU A 240 -14.54 38.79 9.87
N THR A 241 -15.72 39.00 10.45
CA THR A 241 -16.25 38.13 11.51
C THR A 241 -16.43 36.67 11.05
N PRO A 242 -17.16 36.36 9.94
CA PRO A 242 -17.23 35.00 9.42
C PRO A 242 -15.88 34.52 8.84
N ALA A 243 -15.11 35.40 8.19
CA ALA A 243 -13.80 35.02 7.66
C ALA A 243 -12.81 34.59 8.76
N LEU A 244 -12.83 35.22 9.93
CA LEU A 244 -12.04 34.79 11.08
C LEU A 244 -12.46 33.42 11.58
N GLN A 245 -13.76 33.12 11.57
CA GLN A 245 -14.26 31.79 11.92
C GLN A 245 -13.79 30.74 10.91
N ASP A 246 -13.83 31.06 9.62
CA ASP A 246 -13.32 30.20 8.54
C ASP A 246 -11.82 29.96 8.68
N VAL A 247 -11.02 30.97 9.04
CA VAL A 247 -9.58 30.81 9.33
C VAL A 247 -9.36 29.86 10.51
N LYS A 248 -10.12 30.00 11.60
CA LYS A 248 -10.02 29.13 12.78
C LYS A 248 -10.43 27.68 12.48
N GLU A 249 -11.44 27.49 11.64
CA GLU A 249 -11.81 26.17 11.15
C GLU A 249 -10.71 25.56 10.29
N LEU A 250 -10.18 26.34 9.34
CA LEU A 250 -9.11 25.91 8.46
C LEU A 250 -7.83 25.57 9.23
N GLN A 251 -7.50 26.29 10.32
CA GLN A 251 -6.40 25.94 11.22
C GLN A 251 -6.57 24.55 11.84
N ARG A 252 -7.77 24.24 12.35
CA ARG A 252 -8.08 22.90 12.92
C ARG A 252 -7.96 21.81 11.85
N ASP A 253 -8.45 22.08 10.65
CA ASP A 253 -8.38 21.14 9.53
C ASP A 253 -6.93 20.86 9.11
N VAL A 254 -6.10 21.90 9.00
CA VAL A 254 -4.67 21.77 8.64
C VAL A 254 -3.93 20.99 9.72
N GLN A 255 -4.18 21.29 11.01
CA GLN A 255 -3.58 20.55 12.11
C GLN A 255 -3.93 19.06 12.04
N LYS A 256 -5.21 18.73 11.81
CA LYS A 256 -5.66 17.34 11.63
C LYS A 256 -4.96 16.67 10.44
N THR A 257 -4.85 17.35 9.30
CA THR A 257 -4.14 16.82 8.13
C THR A 257 -2.65 16.61 8.41
N LYS A 258 -2.00 17.47 9.18
CA LYS A 258 -0.61 17.30 9.62
C LYS A 258 -0.45 16.10 10.55
N GLU A 259 -1.37 15.90 11.49
CA GLU A 259 -1.40 14.73 12.36
C GLU A 259 -1.57 13.43 11.55
N ASP A 260 -2.48 13.41 10.57
CA ASP A 260 -2.65 12.28 9.66
C ASP A 260 -1.37 12.00 8.84
N LEU A 261 -0.70 13.05 8.36
CA LEU A 261 0.59 12.93 7.66
C LEU A 261 1.69 12.37 8.56
N LEU A 262 1.70 12.68 9.85
CA LEU A 262 2.61 12.09 10.83
C LEU A 262 2.24 10.63 11.11
N GLN A 263 0.96 10.30 11.25
CA GLN A 263 0.54 8.90 11.40
C GLN A 263 0.93 8.04 10.20
N ASN A 264 0.90 8.60 8.99
CA ASN A 264 1.39 7.92 7.79
C ASN A 264 2.89 7.59 7.87
N SER A 265 3.70 8.27 8.70
CA SER A 265 5.12 7.90 8.91
C SER A 265 5.23 6.54 9.59
N THR A 266 4.31 6.23 10.50
CA THR A 266 4.32 4.95 11.23
C THR A 266 4.09 3.76 10.32
N LEU A 267 3.44 3.96 9.16
CA LEU A 267 3.30 2.94 8.12
C LEU A 267 4.62 2.72 7.37
N LEU A 268 5.40 3.78 7.16
CA LEU A 268 6.75 3.66 6.59
C LEU A 268 7.71 2.99 7.56
N ASP A 269 7.59 3.24 8.86
CA ASP A 269 8.43 2.61 9.89
C ASP A 269 8.24 1.08 9.96
N ARG A 270 7.07 0.58 9.52
CA ARG A 270 6.77 -0.86 9.43
C ARG A 270 7.37 -1.51 8.18
N LEU A 271 7.86 -0.73 7.22
CA LEU A 271 8.54 -1.29 6.06
C LEU A 271 9.93 -1.79 6.48
N PRO A 272 10.41 -2.90 5.89
CA PRO A 272 11.78 -3.38 6.11
C PRO A 272 12.78 -2.24 5.89
N GLN A 273 13.85 -2.20 6.70
CA GLN A 273 14.95 -1.25 6.53
C GLN A 273 15.46 -1.32 5.08
N LEU A 274 15.15 -0.29 4.30
CA LEU A 274 15.48 -0.21 2.88
C LEU A 274 16.98 0.07 2.72
N PRO A 275 17.63 -0.47 1.66
CA PRO A 275 18.88 0.09 1.18
C PRO A 275 18.69 1.59 0.90
N GLU A 276 19.64 2.42 1.36
CA GLU A 276 19.57 3.90 1.41
C GLU A 276 18.89 4.50 0.17
N ALA A 277 19.27 4.06 -1.04
CA ALA A 277 18.76 4.58 -2.31
C ALA A 277 17.24 4.49 -2.52
N SER A 278 16.58 3.47 -1.97
CA SER A 278 15.15 3.21 -2.22
C SER A 278 14.22 3.96 -1.25
N ALA A 279 14.73 4.37 -0.08
CA ALA A 279 13.93 5.01 0.98
C ALA A 279 13.70 6.51 0.72
N HIS A 280 14.46 7.10 -0.21
CA HIS A 280 14.49 8.54 -0.40
C HIS A 280 13.21 9.13 -0.98
N VAL A 281 12.47 8.40 -1.84
CA VAL A 281 11.30 8.97 -2.54
C VAL A 281 10.07 9.13 -1.63
N PRO A 282 9.64 8.11 -0.86
CA PRO A 282 8.50 8.25 0.05
C PRO A 282 8.78 9.26 1.16
N LEU A 283 9.99 9.20 1.73
CA LEU A 283 10.41 10.06 2.83
C LEU A 283 10.48 11.53 2.40
N SER A 284 10.99 11.79 1.19
CA SER A 284 11.03 13.14 0.61
C SER A 284 9.63 13.72 0.37
N LYS A 285 8.72 12.93 -0.22
CA LYS A 285 7.32 13.35 -0.44
C LYS A 285 6.61 13.69 0.86
N GLN A 286 6.80 12.86 1.89
CA GLN A 286 6.21 13.10 3.20
C GLN A 286 6.78 14.36 3.86
N LEU A 287 8.10 14.52 3.84
CA LEU A 287 8.76 15.71 4.40
C LEU A 287 8.25 16.99 3.73
N HIS A 288 8.10 16.97 2.41
CA HIS A 288 7.56 18.09 1.65
C HIS A 288 6.11 18.41 2.05
N SER A 289 5.24 17.41 2.21
CA SER A 289 3.85 17.62 2.66
C SER A 289 3.78 18.19 4.08
N LEU A 290 4.62 17.72 5.00
CA LEU A 290 4.71 18.24 6.38
C LEU A 290 5.22 19.68 6.42
N GLN A 291 6.19 20.02 5.57
CA GLN A 291 6.68 21.39 5.42
C GLN A 291 5.59 22.33 4.92
N ARG A 292 4.82 21.92 3.90
CA ARG A 292 3.67 22.67 3.38
C ARG A 292 2.60 22.90 4.44
N ALA A 293 2.21 21.85 5.17
CA ALA A 293 1.25 21.98 6.27
C ALA A 293 1.75 22.94 7.36
N SER A 294 3.01 22.83 7.76
CA SER A 294 3.62 23.71 8.79
C SER A 294 3.72 25.16 8.33
N TYR A 295 3.95 25.40 7.04
CA TYR A 295 3.93 26.74 6.45
C TYR A 295 2.52 27.31 6.47
N LEU A 296 1.53 26.53 6.03
CA LEU A 296 0.13 26.96 6.01
C LEU A 296 -0.40 27.28 7.41
N GLU A 297 -0.06 26.49 8.43
CA GLU A 297 -0.39 26.79 9.84
C GLU A 297 0.11 28.18 10.27
N LYS A 298 1.36 28.52 9.91
CA LYS A 298 1.94 29.83 10.24
C LYS A 298 1.22 30.96 9.53
N MET A 299 0.93 30.80 8.24
CA MET A 299 0.21 31.80 7.45
C MET A 299 -1.20 32.04 7.98
N LEU A 300 -1.91 30.97 8.33
CA LEU A 300 -3.23 31.06 8.95
C LEU A 300 -3.20 31.76 10.30
N LEU A 301 -2.19 31.50 11.14
CA LEU A 301 -2.01 32.19 12.41
C LEU A 301 -1.79 33.70 12.21
N MET A 302 -0.94 34.09 11.26
CA MET A 302 -0.74 35.50 10.94
C MET A 302 -2.03 36.16 10.46
N LYS A 303 -2.79 35.48 9.59
CA LYS A 303 -4.05 35.99 9.05
C LYS A 303 -5.14 36.12 10.12
N ALA A 304 -5.23 35.15 11.03
CA ALA A 304 -6.14 35.23 12.19
C ALA A 304 -5.84 36.45 13.05
N ASN A 305 -4.57 36.68 13.37
CA ASN A 305 -4.13 37.84 14.17
C ASN A 305 -4.43 39.17 13.46
N GLU A 306 -4.25 39.24 12.13
CA GLU A 306 -4.60 40.42 11.34
C GLU A 306 -6.10 40.73 11.42
N PHE A 307 -6.96 39.72 11.24
CA PHE A 307 -8.41 39.87 11.32
C PHE A 307 -8.87 40.24 12.73
N GLU A 308 -8.33 39.59 13.77
CA GLU A 308 -8.64 39.91 15.17
C GLU A 308 -8.25 41.34 15.53
N PHE A 309 -7.09 41.82 15.07
CA PHE A 309 -6.63 43.18 15.29
C PHE A 309 -7.52 44.23 14.62
N VAL A 310 -7.99 43.97 13.40
CA VAL A 310 -8.92 44.89 12.72
C VAL A 310 -10.29 44.88 13.40
N LEU A 311 -10.79 43.70 13.77
CA LEU A 311 -12.05 43.58 14.50
C LEU A 311 -12.02 44.24 15.88
N SER A 312 -10.88 44.21 16.58
CA SER A 312 -10.73 44.92 17.85
C SER A 312 -10.81 46.43 17.67
N GLN A 313 -10.20 46.99 16.63
CA GLN A 313 -10.33 48.42 16.31
C GLN A 313 -11.78 48.84 16.03
N PHE A 314 -12.55 48.00 15.32
CA PHE A 314 -13.98 48.26 15.11
C PHE A 314 -14.78 48.24 16.42
N LYS A 315 -14.46 47.29 17.31
CA LYS A 315 -15.10 47.20 18.62
C LYS A 315 -14.76 48.40 19.48
N ASP A 316 -13.49 48.76 19.59
CA ASP A 316 -13.02 49.90 20.38
C ASP A 316 -13.65 51.21 19.89
N PHE A 317 -13.71 51.42 18.57
CA PHE A 317 -14.41 52.56 17.97
C PHE A 317 -15.90 52.57 18.33
N GLY A 318 -16.57 51.41 18.26
CA GLY A 318 -17.98 51.29 18.61
C GLY A 318 -18.27 51.60 20.07
N ASP A 319 -17.45 51.04 20.99
CA ASP A 319 -17.57 51.24 22.43
C ASP A 319 -17.33 52.72 22.81
N GLN A 320 -16.31 53.35 22.22
CA GLN A 320 -16.04 54.79 22.40
C GLN A 320 -17.17 55.67 21.85
N LEU A 321 -17.69 55.36 20.65
CA LEU A 321 -18.79 56.10 20.03
C LEU A 321 -20.07 56.03 20.86
N GLU A 322 -20.42 54.85 21.38
CA GLU A 322 -21.62 54.69 22.21
C GLU A 322 -21.46 55.39 23.58
N SER A 323 -20.26 55.34 24.18
CA SER A 323 -19.94 56.09 25.40
C SER A 323 -20.09 57.60 25.20
N LEU A 324 -19.47 58.16 24.16
CA LEU A 324 -19.54 59.59 23.85
C LEU A 324 -20.98 60.03 23.55
N LYS A 325 -21.71 59.23 22.79
CA LYS A 325 -23.14 59.45 22.51
C LYS A 325 -23.95 59.49 23.81
N GLY A 326 -23.69 58.57 24.75
CA GLY A 326 -24.34 58.55 26.07
C GLY A 326 -24.07 59.80 26.89
N LEU A 327 -22.82 60.28 26.92
CA LEU A 327 -22.43 61.51 27.60
C LEU A 327 -23.13 62.73 27.00
N ILE A 328 -23.12 62.88 25.67
CA ILE A 328 -23.78 64.01 25.01
C ILE A 328 -25.30 63.98 25.23
N VAL A 329 -25.94 62.80 25.19
CA VAL A 329 -27.37 62.68 25.50
C VAL A 329 -27.65 63.12 26.94
N HIS A 330 -26.84 62.66 27.90
CA HIS A 330 -27.00 63.01 29.31
C HIS A 330 -26.87 64.52 29.54
N GLU A 331 -25.86 65.14 28.92
CA GLU A 331 -25.68 66.58 29.02
C GLU A 331 -26.80 67.35 28.31
N GLU A 332 -27.26 66.92 27.13
CA GLU A 332 -28.42 67.54 26.49
C GLU A 332 -29.68 67.48 27.37
N GLU A 333 -29.98 66.34 27.98
CA GLU A 333 -31.12 66.19 28.90
C GLU A 333 -31.00 67.08 30.14
N ASN A 334 -29.78 67.24 30.68
CA ASN A 334 -29.54 68.12 31.82
C ASN A 334 -29.67 69.60 31.43
N LEU A 335 -29.17 69.99 30.25
CA LEU A 335 -29.32 71.34 29.70
C LEU A 335 -30.80 71.68 29.48
N ASP A 336 -31.57 70.73 28.94
CA ASP A 336 -33.01 70.89 28.76
C ASP A 336 -33.72 71.06 30.10
N LYS A 337 -33.42 70.26 31.12
CA LYS A 337 -34.00 70.45 32.47
C LYS A 337 -33.69 71.83 33.06
N LEU A 338 -32.46 72.31 32.91
CA LEU A 338 -32.04 73.65 33.33
C LEU A 338 -32.82 74.75 32.60
N ASN A 339 -33.02 74.59 31.28
CA ASN A 339 -33.80 75.54 30.46
C ASN A 339 -35.28 75.64 30.87
N HIS A 340 -35.85 74.61 31.50
CA HIS A 340 -37.26 74.59 31.95
C HIS A 340 -37.44 75.08 33.41
N GLN A 341 -36.36 75.32 34.16
CA GLN A 341 -36.41 75.85 35.52
C GLN A 341 -36.35 77.39 35.50
N GLU A 342 -37.52 78.05 35.40
CA GLU A 342 -37.68 79.52 35.32
C GLU A 342 -37.36 80.34 36.61
N LYS A 343 -36.61 79.82 37.59
CA LYS A 343 -36.30 80.56 38.84
C LYS A 343 -34.81 80.75 39.04
N GLU A 344 -34.37 82.00 38.92
CA GLU A 344 -32.99 82.49 39.11
C GLU A 344 -31.93 81.58 38.47
N ALA A 345 -31.77 81.75 37.17
CA ALA A 345 -30.76 81.05 36.41
C ALA A 345 -29.36 81.38 36.96
N ASN A 346 -28.72 80.39 37.59
CA ASN A 346 -27.35 80.52 38.05
C ASN A 346 -26.42 80.34 36.83
N PRO A 347 -25.73 81.40 36.36
CA PRO A 347 -24.85 81.30 35.20
C PRO A 347 -23.71 80.28 35.41
N ASP A 348 -23.35 79.98 36.65
CA ASP A 348 -22.35 78.96 37.00
C ASP A 348 -22.80 77.54 36.60
N LEU A 349 -24.11 77.26 36.58
CA LEU A 349 -24.64 75.95 36.15
C LEU A 349 -24.50 75.75 34.64
N PHE A 350 -24.77 76.80 33.85
CA PHE A 350 -24.54 76.76 32.40
C PHE A 350 -23.04 76.71 32.08
N LEU A 351 -22.20 77.38 32.86
CA LEU A 351 -20.74 77.29 32.74
C LEU A 351 -20.22 75.88 33.00
N ASN A 352 -20.73 75.18 34.02
CA ASN A 352 -20.38 73.78 34.29
C ASN A 352 -20.73 72.87 33.10
N HIS A 353 -21.87 73.13 32.44
CA HIS A 353 -22.29 72.42 31.23
C HIS A 353 -21.37 72.67 30.05
N VAL A 354 -20.99 73.93 29.83
CA VAL A 354 -20.01 74.31 28.79
C VAL A 354 -18.68 73.61 29.05
N LEU A 355 -18.21 73.56 30.30
CA LEU A 355 -16.97 72.87 30.66
C LEU A 355 -17.07 71.36 30.45
N ALA A 356 -18.18 70.73 30.86
CA ALA A 356 -18.44 69.32 30.65
C ALA A 356 -18.46 68.93 29.16
N MET A 357 -19.10 69.75 28.32
CA MET A 357 -19.15 69.55 26.87
C MET A 357 -17.80 69.83 26.19
N THR A 358 -17.08 70.87 26.63
CA THR A 358 -15.74 71.18 26.10
C THR A 358 -14.74 70.08 26.47
N ALA A 359 -14.89 69.45 27.64
CA ALA A 359 -14.05 68.33 28.05
C ALA A 359 -14.15 67.10 27.13
N GLN A 360 -15.23 66.97 26.35
CA GLN A 360 -15.40 65.88 25.37
C GLN A 360 -14.74 66.15 24.01
N SER A 361 -14.21 67.36 23.76
CA SER A 361 -13.57 67.72 22.48
C SER A 361 -12.47 66.72 22.04
N PRO A 362 -11.55 66.28 22.94
CA PRO A 362 -10.51 65.33 22.55
C PRO A 362 -11.05 63.99 22.07
N ASP A 363 -12.11 63.48 22.70
CA ASP A 363 -12.72 62.19 22.33
C ASP A 363 -13.49 62.30 20.99
N VAL A 364 -14.15 63.44 20.76
CA VAL A 364 -14.79 63.77 19.47
C VAL A 364 -13.75 63.85 18.35
N GLU A 365 -12.64 64.56 18.57
CA GLU A 365 -11.55 64.70 17.60
C GLU A 365 -10.90 63.35 17.31
N HIS A 366 -10.62 62.56 18.35
CA HIS A 366 -10.05 61.23 18.22
C HIS A 366 -10.93 60.29 17.39
N LEU A 367 -12.23 60.20 17.67
CA LEU A 367 -13.16 59.37 16.89
C LEU A 367 -13.25 59.81 15.43
N ASN A 368 -13.18 61.12 15.15
CA ASN A 368 -13.14 61.64 13.79
C ASN A 368 -11.85 61.21 13.07
N GLU A 369 -10.69 61.29 13.71
CA GLU A 369 -9.44 60.81 13.13
C GLU A 369 -9.44 59.30 12.86
N VAL A 370 -9.97 58.49 13.79
CA VAL A 370 -10.10 57.04 13.60
C VAL A 370 -11.06 56.73 12.45
N SER A 371 -12.16 57.49 12.31
CA SER A 371 -13.12 57.30 11.23
C SER A 371 -12.57 57.53 9.82
N LEU A 372 -11.47 58.30 9.70
CA LEU A 372 -10.78 58.52 8.43
C LEU A 372 -9.86 57.34 8.04
N LYS A 373 -9.41 56.56 9.04
CA LYS A 373 -8.47 55.46 8.87
C LYS A 373 -9.16 54.10 8.77
N LEU A 374 -10.27 53.94 9.47
CA LEU A 374 -11.00 52.68 9.57
C LEU A 374 -12.15 52.65 8.53
N PRO A 375 -12.30 51.60 7.72
CA PRO A 375 -13.41 51.49 6.75
C PRO A 375 -14.72 51.14 7.47
N LEU A 376 -15.32 52.16 8.07
CA LEU A 376 -16.57 52.08 8.82
C LEU A 376 -17.77 51.76 7.91
N SER A 377 -18.82 51.18 8.51
CA SER A 377 -20.12 51.03 7.83
C SER A 377 -20.82 52.38 7.70
N ASP A 378 -21.72 52.51 6.71
CA ASP A 378 -22.54 53.70 6.52
C ASP A 378 -23.33 54.08 7.79
N ILE A 379 -23.72 53.07 8.57
CA ILE A 379 -24.45 53.25 9.83
C ILE A 379 -23.53 53.89 10.88
N ALA A 380 -22.30 53.38 11.02
CA ALA A 380 -21.33 53.92 11.97
C ALA A 380 -20.94 55.37 11.62
N VAL A 381 -20.70 55.66 10.33
CA VAL A 381 -20.41 57.01 9.84
C VAL A 381 -21.56 57.97 10.12
N LYS A 382 -22.81 57.58 9.82
CA LYS A 382 -24.00 58.40 10.10
C LYS A 382 -24.19 58.64 11.60
N THR A 383 -23.88 57.64 12.43
CA THR A 383 -23.99 57.75 13.89
C THR A 383 -22.97 58.75 14.42
N LEU A 384 -21.71 58.68 13.98
CA LEU A 384 -20.66 59.64 14.34
C LEU A 384 -21.03 61.07 13.89
N GLN A 385 -21.52 61.24 12.65
CA GLN A 385 -21.96 62.54 12.15
C GLN A 385 -23.09 63.15 12.99
N ASN A 386 -24.03 62.32 13.44
CA ASN A 386 -25.11 62.75 14.33
C ASN A 386 -24.56 63.17 15.70
N VAL A 387 -23.68 62.36 16.29
CA VAL A 387 -23.00 62.66 17.56
C VAL A 387 -22.25 64.00 17.47
N ASN A 388 -21.43 64.21 16.43
CA ASN A 388 -20.73 65.48 16.19
C ASN A 388 -21.69 66.67 16.09
N ARG A 389 -22.79 66.52 15.34
CA ARG A 389 -23.78 67.59 15.17
C ARG A 389 -24.46 67.95 16.49
N ARG A 390 -24.82 66.94 17.28
CA ARG A 390 -25.43 67.12 18.60
C ARG A 390 -24.47 67.82 19.56
N TRP A 391 -23.23 67.35 19.63
CA TRP A 391 -22.19 67.97 20.44
C TRP A 391 -21.98 69.45 20.09
N ILE A 392 -21.81 69.79 18.81
CA ILE A 392 -21.66 71.19 18.36
C ILE A 392 -22.87 72.03 18.77
N ARG A 393 -24.08 71.52 18.54
CA ARG A 393 -25.32 72.24 18.86
C ARG A 393 -25.45 72.47 20.36
N ALA A 394 -25.32 71.43 21.17
CA ALA A 394 -25.48 71.50 22.61
C ALA A 394 -24.42 72.40 23.26
N THR A 395 -23.17 72.33 22.78
CA THR A 395 -22.09 73.24 23.21
C THR A 395 -22.42 74.70 22.87
N ALA A 396 -22.91 74.96 21.65
CA ALA A 396 -23.31 76.30 21.23
C ALA A 396 -24.49 76.84 22.05
N THR A 397 -25.51 76.02 22.31
CA THR A 397 -26.68 76.41 23.12
C THR A 397 -26.29 76.71 24.57
N ALA A 398 -25.44 75.88 25.18
CA ALA A 398 -24.95 76.12 26.54
C ALA A 398 -24.11 77.42 26.61
N LEU A 399 -23.25 77.67 25.61
CA LEU A 399 -22.46 78.89 25.50
C LEU A 399 -23.32 80.15 25.32
N GLU A 400 -24.37 80.08 24.51
CA GLU A 400 -25.28 81.21 24.28
C GLU A 400 -26.03 81.59 25.57
N ARG A 401 -26.54 80.59 26.31
CA ARG A 401 -27.23 80.80 27.58
C ARG A 401 -26.33 81.36 28.67
N CYS A 402 -25.10 80.84 28.78
CA CYS A 402 -24.08 81.37 29.68
C CYS A 402 -23.76 82.85 29.39
N ARG A 403 -23.83 83.28 28.11
CA ARG A 403 -23.59 84.68 27.70
C ARG A 403 -24.81 85.58 27.91
N SER A 404 -26.03 85.08 27.75
CA SER A 404 -27.25 85.86 27.93
C SER A 404 -27.60 86.13 29.40
N GLU A 405 -27.11 85.29 30.31
CA GLU A 405 -27.40 85.37 31.76
C GLU A 405 -26.21 85.90 32.58
N GLY A 406 -25.07 86.19 31.95
CA GLY A 406 -23.96 86.90 32.57
C GLY A 406 -24.25 88.41 32.70
N PRO A 407 -23.81 89.09 33.79
CA PRO A 407 -24.11 90.51 33.98
C PRO A 407 -23.42 91.37 32.90
N ILE A 408 -24.21 92.13 32.14
CA ILE A 408 -23.71 93.28 31.38
C ILE A 408 -23.18 94.29 32.40
N PRO A 409 -21.89 94.69 32.37
CA PRO A 409 -21.44 95.77 33.23
C PRO A 409 -22.07 97.07 32.72
N THR A 410 -23.10 97.52 33.41
CA THR A 410 -23.64 98.87 33.27
C THR A 410 -22.61 99.83 33.86
N ILE A 411 -21.86 100.51 32.99
CA ILE A 411 -21.07 101.67 33.40
C ILE A 411 -22.06 102.77 33.80
N PRO A 412 -22.08 103.25 35.06
CA PRO A 412 -22.84 104.43 35.38
C PRO A 412 -22.09 105.66 34.87
N PHE A 413 -22.74 106.38 33.96
CA PHE A 413 -22.54 107.81 33.77
C PHE A 413 -22.69 108.51 35.12
N GLN A 414 -21.63 109.17 35.60
CA GLN A 414 -21.76 110.31 36.51
C GLN A 414 -20.90 111.45 35.98
N GLY A 415 -21.59 112.48 35.51
CA GLY A 415 -21.01 113.78 35.25
C GLY A 415 -20.75 114.54 36.54
N SER A 416 -19.70 115.34 36.52
CA SER A 416 -19.59 116.63 37.19
C SER A 416 -18.63 117.47 36.37
#